data_AF-A0A0Q9PUA2-F1
#
_entry.id   AF-A0A0Q9PUA2-F1
#
_cell.length_a   1.000
_cell.length_b   1.000
_cell.length_c   1.000
_cell.angle_alpha   90.00
_cell.angle_beta   90.00
_cell.angle_gamma   90.00
#
_symmetry.space_group_name_H-M   'P 1'
#
loop_
_entity.id
_entity.type
_entity.pdbx_description
1 polymer ?
#
loop_
_entity_poly.entity_id
_entity_poly.type
_entity_poly.pdbx_seq_one_letter_code
_entity_poly.pdbx_strand_id
1 'polypeptide(L)'
;MNGDGLRRQAQDLPPRARMALGLVLTWLLSPILRFDDSEEGRRRSAECRRLLDQALGDVEEGPGGSLIEDVTSADELQLEEEPDGPDVLRVDFLAALDYALRSGTGDEKAFVSCFSRVESTLEFLEEAGFTDEPPGLDDQVLEVIDILRGADPVDQALLARLQDVMSPSRDHLAGSATFG
;
A
#
# COMPACT_ATOMS: atom_id res chain seq x y z
N MET A 1 10.60 10.95 15.55
CA MET A 1 9.27 11.22 16.15
C MET A 1 8.62 9.85 16.38
N ASN A 2 7.84 9.63 17.45
CA ASN A 2 7.32 8.29 17.74
C ASN A 2 6.24 7.89 16.72
N GLY A 3 6.40 6.76 16.01
CA GLY A 3 5.43 6.21 15.05
C GLY A 3 4.01 6.04 15.62
N ASP A 4 3.88 5.94 16.95
CA ASP A 4 2.60 5.99 17.67
C ASP A 4 1.76 7.25 17.38
N GLY A 5 2.42 8.39 17.14
CA GLY A 5 1.77 9.65 16.84
C GLY A 5 1.14 9.67 15.45
N LEU A 6 1.81 9.08 14.46
CA LEU A 6 1.32 8.96 13.09
C LEU A 6 0.14 7.99 13.01
N ARG A 7 0.28 6.82 13.64
CA ARG A 7 -0.78 5.80 13.70
C ARG A 7 -2.06 6.35 14.33
N ARG A 8 -1.95 7.08 15.45
CA ARG A 8 -3.10 7.73 16.09
C ARG A 8 -3.78 8.74 15.18
N GLN A 9 -2.99 9.57 14.49
CA GLN A 9 -3.52 10.63 13.62
C GLN A 9 -4.28 10.09 12.42
N ALA A 10 -3.83 8.98 11.84
CA ALA A 10 -4.51 8.32 10.74
C ALA A 10 -5.77 7.55 11.20
N GLN A 11 -5.81 7.05 12.45
CA GLN A 11 -7.02 6.43 13.01
C GLN A 11 -8.19 7.40 13.13
N ASP A 12 -7.92 8.70 13.33
CA ASP A 12 -8.94 9.74 13.44
C ASP A 12 -9.60 10.10 12.09
N LEU A 13 -9.08 9.60 10.96
CA LEU A 13 -9.64 9.84 9.64
C LEU A 13 -10.96 9.07 9.43
N PRO A 14 -11.93 9.64 8.68
CA PRO A 14 -13.13 8.90 8.30
C PRO A 14 -12.77 7.63 7.50
N PRO A 15 -13.58 6.55 7.53
CA PRO A 15 -13.27 5.27 6.88
C PRO A 15 -12.77 5.42 5.43
N ARG A 16 -13.41 6.27 4.64
CA ARG A 16 -13.03 6.52 3.24
C ARG A 16 -11.66 7.18 3.09
N ALA A 17 -11.33 8.14 3.95
CA ALA A 17 -10.00 8.75 3.96
C ALA A 17 -8.93 7.76 4.43
N ARG A 18 -9.25 6.87 5.39
CA ARG A 18 -8.35 5.77 5.80
C ARG A 18 -8.09 4.80 4.66
N MET A 19 -9.13 4.44 3.91
CA MET A 19 -8.99 3.62 2.71
C MET A 19 -8.10 4.31 1.69
N ALA A 20 -8.33 5.59 1.39
CA ALA A 20 -7.51 6.34 0.44
C ALA A 20 -6.04 6.38 0.86
N LEU A 21 -5.75 6.67 2.14
CA LEU A 21 -4.41 6.61 2.69
C LEU A 21 -3.81 5.20 2.54
N GLY A 22 -4.54 4.15 2.92
CA GLY A 22 -4.10 2.76 2.78
C GLY A 22 -3.80 2.39 1.33
N LEU A 23 -4.63 2.81 0.38
CA LEU A 23 -4.42 2.55 -1.05
C LEU A 23 -3.20 3.30 -1.60
N VAL A 24 -2.93 4.52 -1.12
CA VAL A 24 -1.72 5.27 -1.48
C VAL A 24 -0.46 4.63 -0.89
N LEU A 25 -0.55 4.10 0.34
CA LEU A 25 0.54 3.34 0.96
C LEU A 25 0.79 1.99 0.24
N THR A 26 -0.26 1.28 -0.16
CA THR A 26 -0.14 0.09 -1.00
C THR A 26 0.41 0.44 -2.38
N TRP A 27 -0.01 1.58 -2.95
CA TRP A 27 0.56 2.10 -4.18
C TRP A 27 2.06 2.29 -4.04
N LEU A 28 2.56 2.92 -2.98
CA LEU A 28 4.01 3.10 -2.72
C LEU A 28 4.79 1.78 -2.93
N LEU A 29 4.24 0.63 -2.53
CA LEU A 29 4.86 -0.68 -2.68
C LEU A 29 4.90 -1.24 -4.11
N SER A 30 4.19 -0.68 -5.10
CA SER A 30 4.15 -1.24 -6.47
C SER A 30 5.51 -1.54 -7.11
N PRO A 31 6.60 -0.76 -6.88
CA PRO A 31 7.92 -1.08 -7.42
C PRO A 31 8.45 -2.45 -6.97
N ILE A 32 8.08 -2.95 -5.79
CA ILE A 32 8.57 -4.23 -5.26
C ILE A 32 8.08 -5.43 -6.08
N LEU A 33 6.96 -5.26 -6.80
CA LEU A 33 6.40 -6.31 -7.65
C LEU A 33 7.33 -6.66 -8.85
N ARG A 34 8.41 -5.92 -9.07
CA ARG A 34 9.40 -6.22 -10.12
C ARG A 34 10.44 -7.26 -9.72
N PHE A 35 10.52 -7.64 -8.44
CA PHE A 35 11.57 -8.54 -7.94
C PHE A 35 11.37 -10.01 -8.36
N ASP A 36 10.21 -10.36 -8.92
CA ASP A 36 9.98 -11.63 -9.61
C ASP A 36 9.88 -11.39 -11.13
N ASP A 37 10.96 -11.72 -11.84
CA ASP A 37 11.06 -11.59 -13.29
C ASP A 37 10.69 -12.87 -14.04
N SER A 38 10.16 -13.88 -13.36
CA SER A 38 9.58 -15.04 -14.03
C SER A 38 8.33 -14.64 -14.84
N GLU A 39 7.95 -15.45 -15.82
CA GLU A 39 6.73 -15.19 -16.60
C GLU A 39 5.48 -15.18 -15.70
N GLU A 40 5.41 -16.13 -14.78
CA GLU A 40 4.34 -16.27 -13.81
C GLU A 40 4.36 -15.11 -12.79
N GLY A 41 5.54 -14.73 -12.31
CA GLY A 41 5.74 -13.57 -11.45
C GLY A 41 5.26 -12.27 -12.08
N ARG A 42 5.59 -12.04 -13.36
CA ARG A 42 5.07 -10.88 -14.12
C ARG A 42 3.55 -10.91 -14.26
N ARG A 43 2.98 -12.08 -14.54
CA ARG A 43 1.52 -12.26 -14.67
C ARG A 43 0.81 -11.91 -13.35
N ARG A 44 1.27 -12.46 -12.23
CA ARG A 44 0.72 -12.22 -10.89
C ARG A 44 0.91 -10.78 -10.43
N SER A 45 2.07 -10.20 -10.72
CA SER A 45 2.36 -8.79 -10.45
C SER A 45 1.48 -7.83 -11.25
N ALA A 46 1.15 -8.17 -12.49
CA ALA A 46 0.18 -7.40 -13.28
C ALA A 46 -1.22 -7.47 -12.67
N GLU A 47 -1.63 -8.62 -12.13
CA GLU A 47 -2.90 -8.78 -11.44
C GLU A 47 -2.97 -7.96 -10.14
N CYS A 48 -1.91 -7.98 -9.33
CA CYS A 48 -1.81 -7.12 -8.14
C CYS A 48 -2.01 -5.63 -8.48
N ARG A 49 -1.38 -5.16 -9.56
CA ARG A 49 -1.52 -3.77 -10.04
C ARG A 49 -2.94 -3.50 -10.53
N ARG A 50 -3.53 -4.42 -11.29
CA ARG A 50 -4.92 -4.30 -11.76
C ARG A 50 -5.90 -4.16 -10.59
N LEU A 51 -5.74 -4.94 -9.52
CA LEU A 51 -6.58 -4.88 -8.32
C LEU A 51 -6.41 -3.52 -7.59
N LEU A 52 -5.18 -3.03 -7.45
CA LEU A 52 -4.93 -1.71 -6.88
C LEU A 52 -5.54 -0.58 -7.74
N ASP A 53 -5.35 -0.62 -9.06
CA ASP A 53 -5.89 0.38 -9.98
C ASP A 53 -7.42 0.40 -9.94
N GLN A 54 -8.06 -0.77 -9.84
CA GLN A 54 -9.50 -0.87 -9.62
C GLN A 54 -9.91 -0.25 -8.27
N ALA A 55 -9.21 -0.57 -7.18
CA ALA A 55 -9.49 0.00 -5.87
C ALA A 55 -9.36 1.54 -5.82
N LEU A 56 -8.35 2.08 -6.50
CA LEU A 56 -8.15 3.53 -6.65
C LEU A 56 -9.25 4.15 -7.52
N GLY A 57 -9.70 3.46 -8.57
CA GLY A 57 -10.83 3.87 -9.41
C GLY A 57 -12.14 3.96 -8.63
N ASP A 58 -12.38 2.97 -7.75
CA ASP A 58 -13.63 2.80 -7.01
C ASP A 58 -13.62 3.56 -5.67
N VAL A 59 -12.58 4.34 -5.36
CA VAL A 59 -12.44 5.04 -4.05
C VAL A 59 -13.66 5.91 -3.73
N GLU A 60 -14.32 6.43 -4.77
CA GLU A 60 -15.47 7.32 -4.61
C GLU A 60 -16.74 6.57 -4.18
N GLU A 61 -16.88 5.33 -4.65
CA GLU A 61 -18.01 4.47 -4.38
C GLU A 61 -17.81 3.68 -3.07
N GLY A 62 -16.55 3.57 -2.63
CA GLY A 62 -16.14 2.78 -1.48
C GLY A 62 -15.69 1.37 -1.90
N PRO A 63 -15.23 0.55 -0.94
CA PRO A 63 -14.73 -0.78 -1.28
C PRO A 63 -15.90 -1.67 -1.71
N GLY A 64 -15.91 -2.08 -2.98
CA GLY A 64 -16.87 -3.06 -3.49
C GLY A 64 -16.67 -4.41 -2.80
N GLY A 65 -17.76 -5.06 -2.36
CA GLY A 65 -17.69 -6.38 -1.73
C GLY A 65 -16.99 -7.43 -2.59
N SER A 66 -17.20 -7.38 -3.91
CA SER A 66 -16.52 -8.25 -4.87
C SER A 66 -15.01 -8.01 -4.94
N LEU A 67 -14.55 -6.76 -4.80
CA LEU A 67 -13.12 -6.45 -4.86
C LEU A 67 -12.38 -6.96 -3.62
N ILE A 68 -13.00 -6.90 -2.44
CA ILE A 68 -12.43 -7.51 -1.23
C ILE A 68 -12.33 -9.03 -1.40
N GLU A 69 -13.37 -9.67 -1.95
CA GLU A 69 -13.35 -11.11 -2.26
C GLU A 69 -12.25 -11.46 -3.26
N ASP A 70 -12.12 -10.70 -4.35
CA ASP A 70 -11.06 -10.90 -5.36
C ASP A 70 -9.65 -10.78 -4.76
N VAL A 71 -9.43 -9.80 -3.88
CA VAL A 71 -8.13 -9.62 -3.21
C VAL A 71 -7.86 -10.76 -2.22
N THR A 72 -8.82 -11.11 -1.37
CA THR A 72 -8.64 -12.15 -0.34
C THR A 72 -8.57 -13.57 -0.88
N SER A 73 -9.09 -13.79 -2.08
CA SER A 73 -9.03 -15.08 -2.78
C SER A 73 -7.83 -15.22 -3.71
N ALA A 74 -6.96 -14.21 -3.80
CA ALA A 74 -5.73 -14.29 -4.58
C ALA A 74 -4.86 -15.47 -4.10
N ASP A 75 -4.33 -16.24 -5.05
CA ASP A 75 -3.58 -17.47 -4.79
C ASP A 75 -2.43 -17.25 -3.78
N GLU A 76 -1.80 -16.08 -3.83
CA GLU A 76 -0.73 -15.65 -2.91
C GLU A 76 -1.19 -15.58 -1.45
N LEU A 77 -2.46 -15.27 -1.18
CA LEU A 77 -3.02 -15.22 0.17
C LEU A 77 -3.60 -16.57 0.63
N GLN A 78 -3.66 -17.56 -0.27
CA GLN A 78 -4.18 -18.92 -0.02
C GLN A 78 -3.06 -19.96 0.12
N LEU A 79 -1.79 -19.52 0.24
CA LEU A 79 -0.66 -20.41 0.39
C LEU A 79 -0.72 -21.17 1.73
N GLU A 80 -0.58 -22.49 1.67
CA GLU A 80 -0.57 -23.35 2.87
C GLU A 80 0.73 -23.22 3.67
N GLU A 81 1.81 -22.80 3.01
CA GLU A 81 3.14 -22.55 3.59
C GLU A 81 3.51 -21.08 3.44
N GLU A 82 4.27 -20.55 4.40
CA GLU A 82 4.80 -19.20 4.32
C GLU A 82 5.73 -19.11 3.11
N PRO A 83 5.46 -18.22 2.12
CA PRO A 83 6.29 -18.13 0.93
C PRO A 83 7.70 -17.70 1.30
N ASP A 84 8.68 -18.20 0.57
CA ASP A 84 10.06 -17.72 0.62
C ASP A 84 10.38 -16.92 -0.65
N GLY A 85 11.22 -15.89 -0.52
CA GLY A 85 11.72 -15.11 -1.65
C GLY A 85 10.72 -14.09 -2.22
N PRO A 86 10.71 -13.85 -3.55
CA PRO A 86 9.93 -12.76 -4.17
C PRO A 86 8.41 -12.84 -3.94
N ASP A 87 7.90 -14.03 -3.65
CA ASP A 87 6.48 -14.29 -3.40
C ASP A 87 6.00 -13.57 -2.13
N VAL A 88 6.86 -13.44 -1.11
CA VAL A 88 6.59 -12.69 0.13
C VAL A 88 6.18 -11.26 -0.17
N LEU A 89 6.86 -10.60 -1.11
CA LEU A 89 6.59 -9.20 -1.45
C LEU A 89 5.21 -9.02 -2.10
N ARG A 90 4.72 -10.03 -2.83
CA ARG A 90 3.35 -10.02 -3.37
C ARG A 90 2.32 -10.26 -2.29
N VAL A 91 2.60 -11.19 -1.36
CA VAL A 91 1.74 -11.40 -0.17
C VAL A 91 1.61 -10.11 0.62
N ASP A 92 2.73 -9.43 0.88
CA ASP A 92 2.75 -8.16 1.59
C ASP A 92 1.93 -7.08 0.88
N PHE A 93 2.08 -6.97 -0.45
CA PHE A 93 1.31 -6.05 -1.27
C PHE A 93 -0.20 -6.34 -1.19
N LEU A 94 -0.61 -7.60 -1.38
CA LEU A 94 -2.01 -8.01 -1.35
C LEU A 94 -2.62 -7.90 0.05
N ALA A 95 -1.85 -8.19 1.11
CA ALA A 95 -2.26 -7.99 2.49
C ALA A 95 -2.46 -6.49 2.79
N ALA A 96 -1.54 -5.63 2.36
CA ALA A 96 -1.70 -4.18 2.49
C ALA A 96 -2.95 -3.68 1.74
N LEU A 97 -3.23 -4.21 0.55
CA LEU A 97 -4.43 -3.92 -0.22
C LEU A 97 -5.73 -4.34 0.50
N ASP A 98 -5.79 -5.58 1.02
CA ASP A 98 -6.94 -6.06 1.79
C ASP A 98 -7.18 -5.18 3.03
N TYR A 99 -6.12 -4.87 3.78
CA TYR A 99 -6.23 -4.01 4.94
C TYR A 99 -6.69 -2.58 4.59
N ALA A 100 -6.22 -2.03 3.46
CA ALA A 100 -6.69 -0.73 2.98
C ALA A 100 -8.20 -0.76 2.69
N LEU A 101 -8.68 -1.76 1.94
CA LEU A 101 -10.10 -1.91 1.61
C LEU A 101 -10.96 -2.10 2.86
N ARG A 102 -10.54 -2.95 3.81
CA ARG A 102 -11.24 -3.17 5.09
C ARG A 102 -11.28 -1.92 5.97
N SER A 103 -10.27 -1.07 5.92
CA SER A 103 -10.32 0.22 6.64
C SER A 103 -11.45 1.12 6.12
N GLY A 104 -11.79 1.00 4.83
CA GLY A 104 -12.93 1.67 4.19
C GLY A 104 -14.29 1.17 4.65
N THR A 105 -14.38 -0.07 5.12
CA THR A 105 -15.63 -0.65 5.67
C THR A 105 -15.83 -0.32 7.15
N GLY A 106 -14.90 0.41 7.76
CA GLY A 106 -14.94 0.80 9.17
C GLY A 106 -14.13 -0.09 10.11
N ASP A 107 -13.35 -1.05 9.60
CA ASP A 107 -12.42 -1.82 10.44
C ASP A 107 -11.23 -0.95 10.86
N GLU A 108 -11.26 -0.44 12.09
CA GLU A 108 -10.22 0.43 12.62
C GLU A 108 -8.87 -0.27 12.81
N LYS A 109 -8.87 -1.59 13.00
CA LYS A 109 -7.64 -2.36 13.13
C LYS A 109 -6.97 -2.57 11.78
N ALA A 110 -7.76 -2.67 10.72
CA ALA A 110 -7.26 -2.89 9.38
C ALA A 110 -6.27 -1.78 8.96
N PHE A 111 -6.54 -0.51 9.26
CA PHE A 111 -5.58 0.55 8.95
C PHE A 111 -4.23 0.36 9.67
N VAL A 112 -4.25 0.05 10.97
CA VAL A 112 -3.01 -0.16 11.75
C VAL A 112 -2.21 -1.32 11.16
N SER A 113 -2.90 -2.40 10.76
CA SER A 113 -2.28 -3.53 10.09
C SER A 113 -1.73 -3.16 8.70
N CYS A 114 -2.44 -2.32 7.93
CA CYS A 114 -1.96 -1.81 6.63
C CYS A 114 -0.64 -1.05 6.80
N PHE A 115 -0.63 -0.05 7.70
CA PHE A 115 0.56 0.76 7.94
C PHE A 115 1.73 -0.09 8.45
N SER A 116 1.48 -0.95 9.44
CA SER A 116 2.53 -1.81 10.01
C SER A 116 3.07 -2.79 8.98
N ARG A 117 2.22 -3.31 8.08
CA ARG A 117 2.65 -4.17 6.98
C ARG A 117 3.58 -3.42 6.03
N VAL A 118 3.17 -2.24 5.57
CA VAL A 118 3.97 -1.41 4.65
C VAL A 118 5.31 -1.04 5.29
N GLU A 119 5.31 -0.60 6.56
CA GLU A 119 6.51 -0.28 7.32
C GLU A 119 7.46 -1.49 7.40
N SER A 120 6.97 -2.66 7.84
CA SER A 120 7.79 -3.87 7.93
C SER A 120 8.29 -4.37 6.57
N THR A 121 7.52 -4.23 5.50
CA THR A 121 7.99 -4.57 4.14
C THR A 121 9.13 -3.66 3.70
N LEU A 122 9.08 -2.37 4.03
CA LEU A 122 10.15 -1.42 3.70
C LEU A 122 11.40 -1.67 4.55
N GLU A 123 11.25 -1.92 5.85
CA GLU A 123 12.35 -2.31 6.74
C GLU A 123 13.02 -3.60 6.25
N PHE A 124 12.23 -4.61 5.88
CA PHE A 124 12.76 -5.86 5.31
C PHE A 124 13.58 -5.61 4.02
N LEU A 125 13.10 -4.75 3.13
CA LEU A 125 13.81 -4.43 1.89
C LEU A 125 15.13 -3.70 2.16
N GLU A 126 15.17 -2.83 3.16
CA GLU A 126 16.39 -2.16 3.61
C GLU A 126 17.38 -3.16 4.23
N GLU A 127 16.93 -3.99 5.16
CA GLU A 127 17.77 -5.01 5.82
C GLU A 127 18.34 -6.02 4.81
N ALA A 128 17.58 -6.35 3.77
CA ALA A 128 18.00 -7.23 2.69
C ALA A 128 18.87 -6.52 1.61
N GLY A 129 19.10 -5.21 1.74
CA GLY A 129 19.95 -4.43 0.83
C GLY A 129 19.32 -4.17 -0.54
N PHE A 130 18.00 -4.27 -0.67
CA PHE A 130 17.27 -3.96 -1.91
C PHE A 130 17.05 -2.47 -2.09
N THR A 131 17.02 -1.69 -1.01
CA THR A 131 16.78 -0.25 -1.01
C THR A 131 17.56 0.43 0.12
N ASP A 132 17.99 1.68 -0.08
CA ASP A 132 18.44 2.52 1.04
C ASP A 132 17.23 3.04 1.86
N GLU A 133 17.48 3.64 3.03
CA GLU A 133 16.47 4.30 3.86
C GLU A 133 15.58 5.25 3.01
N PRO A 134 14.25 5.08 3.01
CA PRO A 134 13.35 5.91 2.22
C PRO A 134 13.36 7.37 2.72
N PRO A 135 13.26 8.37 1.84
CA PRO A 135 13.27 9.77 2.24
C PRO A 135 12.03 10.10 3.09
N GLY A 136 12.23 10.39 4.38
CA GLY A 136 11.25 11.03 5.26
C GLY A 136 9.82 10.51 5.14
N LEU A 137 9.64 9.19 5.03
CA LEU A 137 8.34 8.56 4.76
C LEU A 137 7.27 9.01 5.75
N ASP A 138 7.62 9.08 7.04
CA ASP A 138 6.75 9.58 8.10
C ASP A 138 6.23 11.00 7.79
N ASP A 139 7.10 11.90 7.32
CA ASP A 139 6.72 13.28 7.02
C ASP A 139 5.77 13.35 5.81
N GLN A 140 6.01 12.54 4.78
CA GLN A 140 5.11 12.47 3.62
C GLN A 140 3.75 11.88 3.99
N VAL A 141 3.72 10.85 4.83
CA VAL A 141 2.47 10.25 5.30
C VAL A 141 1.69 11.23 6.20
N LEU A 142 2.38 12.00 7.05
CA LEU A 142 1.75 13.08 7.82
C LEU A 142 1.15 14.15 6.90
N GLU A 143 1.85 14.54 5.83
CA GLU A 143 1.33 15.48 4.84
C GLU A 143 0.07 14.94 4.14
N VAL A 144 0.06 13.67 3.74
CA VAL A 144 -1.11 13.00 3.16
C VAL A 144 -2.30 13.00 4.15
N ILE A 145 -2.06 12.70 5.43
CA ILE A 145 -3.09 12.74 6.48
C ILE A 145 -3.68 14.15 6.60
N ASP A 146 -2.83 15.18 6.62
CA ASP A 146 -3.28 16.57 6.74
C ASP A 146 -4.11 17.02 5.53
N ILE A 147 -3.74 16.60 4.32
CA ILE A 147 -4.54 16.83 3.12
C ILE A 147 -5.91 16.16 3.24
N LEU A 148 -5.95 14.89 3.68
CA LEU A 148 -7.18 14.11 3.81
C LEU A 148 -8.15 14.66 4.87
N ARG A 149 -7.66 15.25 5.96
CA ARG A 149 -8.51 15.87 7.00
C ARG A 149 -9.34 17.05 6.48
N GLY A 150 -8.84 17.74 5.45
CA GLY A 150 -9.48 18.90 4.86
C GLY A 150 -10.35 18.60 3.63
N ALA A 151 -10.44 17.35 3.20
CA ALA A 151 -11.00 16.98 1.90
C ALA A 151 -12.27 16.11 2.03
N ASP A 152 -13.36 16.58 1.41
CA ASP A 152 -14.59 15.80 1.16
C ASP A 152 -15.25 16.36 -0.13
N PRO A 153 -15.34 15.59 -1.23
CA PRO A 153 -15.10 14.15 -1.35
C PRO A 153 -13.62 13.75 -1.54
N VAL A 154 -13.33 12.44 -1.37
CA VAL A 154 -12.11 11.82 -1.90
C VAL A 154 -12.37 11.43 -3.36
N ASP A 155 -11.78 12.17 -4.29
CA ASP A 155 -11.93 12.02 -5.74
C ASP A 155 -10.57 11.73 -6.42
N GLN A 156 -10.58 11.56 -7.76
CA GLN A 156 -9.38 11.25 -8.54
C GLN A 156 -8.35 12.39 -8.52
N ALA A 157 -8.77 13.65 -8.43
CA ALA A 157 -7.85 14.78 -8.37
C ALA A 157 -7.11 14.82 -7.02
N LEU A 158 -7.83 14.52 -5.94
CA LEU A 158 -7.22 14.35 -4.62
C LEU A 158 -6.23 13.19 -4.62
N LEU A 159 -6.63 12.01 -5.13
CA LEU A 159 -5.75 10.84 -5.20
C LEU A 159 -4.45 11.13 -5.95
N ALA A 160 -4.52 11.80 -7.12
CA ALA A 160 -3.34 12.20 -7.86
C ALA A 160 -2.40 13.09 -7.03
N ARG A 161 -2.96 14.05 -6.29
CA ARG A 161 -2.19 14.91 -5.38
C ARG A 161 -1.55 14.12 -4.23
N LEU A 162 -2.24 13.13 -3.66
CA LEU A 162 -1.65 12.28 -2.61
C LEU A 162 -0.50 11.44 -3.17
N GLN A 163 -0.66 10.92 -4.39
CA GLN A 163 0.40 10.20 -5.10
C GLN A 163 1.59 11.11 -5.42
N ASP A 164 1.38 12.37 -5.79
CA ASP A 164 2.45 13.35 -6.00
C ASP A 164 3.28 13.55 -4.71
N VAL A 165 2.61 13.67 -3.56
CA VAL A 165 3.30 13.80 -2.25
C VAL A 165 4.19 12.58 -1.98
N MET A 166 3.71 11.37 -2.29
CA MET A 166 4.42 10.11 -2.03
C MET A 166 5.40 9.70 -3.14
N SER A 167 5.39 10.40 -4.28
CA SER A 167 6.21 10.07 -5.46
C SER A 167 7.71 10.01 -5.16
N PRO A 168 8.33 10.89 -4.36
CA PRO A 168 9.76 10.78 -4.02
C PRO A 168 10.14 9.44 -3.38
N SER A 169 9.32 8.93 -2.44
CA SER A 169 9.56 7.63 -1.81
C SER A 169 9.32 6.49 -2.78
N ARG A 170 8.32 6.60 -3.65
CA ARG A 170 8.09 5.60 -4.70
C ARG A 170 9.23 5.54 -5.71
N ASP A 171 9.70 6.70 -6.17
CA ASP A 171 10.80 6.81 -7.12
C ASP A 171 12.09 6.30 -6.53
N HIS A 172 12.31 6.51 -5.23
CA HIS A 172 13.39 5.87 -4.48
C HIS A 172 13.29 4.35 -4.56
N LEU A 173 12.15 3.75 -4.18
CA LEU A 173 11.92 2.31 -4.28
C LEU A 173 12.08 1.76 -5.70
N ALA A 174 11.71 2.55 -6.71
CA ALA A 174 11.91 2.20 -8.12
C ALA A 174 13.37 2.39 -8.59
N GLY A 175 14.11 3.33 -8.00
CA GLY A 175 15.48 3.70 -8.38
C GLY A 175 16.56 2.77 -7.81
N SER A 176 16.31 2.10 -6.68
CA SER A 176 17.31 1.33 -5.93
C SER A 176 17.81 0.02 -6.57
N ALA A 177 17.65 -0.15 -7.88
CA ALA A 177 18.18 -1.31 -8.61
C ALA A 177 19.01 -0.87 -9.82
N THR A 178 20.10 -0.14 -9.59
CA THR A 178 21.30 -0.34 -10.42
C THR A 178 22.07 -1.50 -9.80
N PHE A 179 21.90 -2.69 -10.37
CA PHE A 179 22.77 -3.83 -10.10
C PHE A 179 24.24 -3.39 -10.27
N GLY A 180 25.01 -3.45 -9.18
CA GLY A 180 26.46 -3.48 -9.20
C GLY A 180 26.97 -4.90 -9.43
#